data_AF-A0A852R9Q5-F1
#
_entry.id   AF-A0A852R9Q5-F1
#
_cell.length_a   1.000
_cell.length_b   1.000
_cell.length_c   1.000
_cell.angle_alpha   90.00
_cell.angle_beta   90.00
_cell.angle_gamma   90.00
#
_symmetry.space_group_name_H-M   'P 1'
#
loop_
_entity.id
_entity.type
_entity.pdbx_description
1 polymer ?
#
loop_
_entity_poly.entity_id
_entity_poly.type
_entity_poly.pdbx_seq_one_letter_code
_entity_poly.pdbx_strand_id
1 'polypeptide(L)'
;MSDTFTASNGVRVTRRGESVKLSCERMANRLATFDDLNRQDMEALREFFQHERDKELGRWRDPERPDIVVYLCDAERCVRVLDELTGVSQLYVEGQMSEYRGDMADAARTYFAAHPEPRSWHDARDGQLWLIRFDDFPDTDVSALVKGGRFVYNDHCHEGTATLKDSSIVGGTQIWPEVKP
;
A
#
# COMPACT_ATOMS: atom_id res chain seq x y z
N MET A 1 -14.04 12.79 4.14
CA MET A 1 -13.29 11.66 4.73
C MET A 1 -12.27 12.22 5.70
N SER A 2 -11.98 11.52 6.80
CA SER A 2 -10.94 11.94 7.76
C SER A 2 -9.83 10.91 7.76
N ASP A 3 -8.62 11.34 7.43
CA ASP A 3 -7.44 10.47 7.47
C ASP A 3 -6.82 10.53 8.86
N THR A 4 -6.51 9.35 9.42
CA THR A 4 -5.87 9.23 10.73
C THR A 4 -4.52 8.54 10.56
N PHE A 5 -3.47 9.20 11.04
CA PHE A 5 -2.11 8.73 11.03
C PHE A 5 -1.62 8.60 12.49
N THR A 6 -0.84 7.56 12.78
CA THR A 6 -0.19 7.39 14.08
C THR A 6 1.31 7.50 13.87
N ALA A 7 1.93 8.52 14.47
CA ALA A 7 3.37 8.70 14.43
C ALA A 7 4.10 7.64 15.25
N SER A 8 5.39 7.47 15.00
CA SER A 8 6.28 6.52 15.69
C SER A 8 6.29 6.73 17.21
N ASN A 9 6.08 7.96 17.67
CA ASN A 9 5.99 8.33 19.07
C ASN A 9 4.59 8.09 19.71
N GLY A 10 3.65 7.51 18.96
CA GLY A 10 2.31 7.17 19.41
C GLY A 10 1.28 8.32 19.37
N VAL A 11 1.68 9.52 18.94
CA VAL A 11 0.75 10.64 18.76
C VAL A 11 -0.10 10.40 17.52
N ARG A 12 -1.42 10.58 17.66
CA ARG A 12 -2.38 10.46 16.55
C ARG A 12 -2.63 11.82 15.91
N VAL A 13 -2.46 11.88 14.59
CA VAL A 13 -2.73 13.04 13.74
C VAL A 13 -3.99 12.74 12.93
N THR A 14 -5.00 13.61 13.02
CA THR A 14 -6.25 13.48 12.26
C THR A 14 -6.46 14.69 11.39
N ARG A 15 -6.61 14.49 10.07
CA ARG A 15 -6.94 15.56 9.12
C ARG A 15 -8.45 15.65 8.92
N ARG A 16 -8.99 16.87 9.00
CA ARG A 16 -10.39 17.20 8.72
C ARG A 16 -10.43 18.41 7.76
N GLY A 17 -10.53 18.13 6.47
CA GLY A 17 -10.41 19.16 5.43
C GLY A 17 -9.00 19.78 5.45
N GLU A 18 -8.94 21.10 5.62
CA GLU A 18 -7.68 21.85 5.73
C GLU A 18 -7.12 21.89 7.15
N SER A 19 -7.88 21.43 8.15
CA SER A 19 -7.44 21.41 9.54
C SER A 19 -6.75 20.10 9.90
N VAL A 20 -5.64 20.20 10.65
CA VAL A 20 -4.94 19.06 11.26
C VAL A 20 -5.14 19.13 12.76
N LYS A 21 -5.59 18.03 13.36
CA LYS A 21 -5.78 17.88 14.80
C LYS A 21 -4.82 16.84 15.36
N LEU A 22 -4.14 17.19 16.44
CA LEU A 22 -3.32 16.26 17.22
C LEU A 22 -4.14 15.69 18.39
N SER A 23 -3.95 14.41 18.67
CA SER A 23 -4.52 13.74 19.84
C SER A 23 -3.53 12.75 20.43
N CYS A 24 -3.32 12.82 21.74
CA CYS A 24 -2.49 11.89 22.49
C CYS A 24 -3.29 11.41 23.70
N GLU A 25 -3.34 10.10 23.96
CA GLU A 25 -4.09 9.54 25.09
C GLU A 25 -3.56 10.03 26.45
N ARG A 26 -2.30 10.47 26.52
CA ARG A 26 -1.72 11.10 27.71
C ARG A 26 -2.30 12.48 28.04
N MET A 27 -3.08 13.09 27.16
CA MET A 27 -3.63 14.45 27.33
C MET A 27 -5.12 14.49 27.73
N ALA A 28 -5.71 13.37 28.18
CA ALA A 28 -7.14 13.31 28.55
C ALA A 28 -7.58 14.32 29.64
N ASN A 29 -6.65 14.98 30.34
CA ASN A 29 -6.95 15.93 31.42
C ASN A 29 -6.46 17.38 31.21
N ARG A 30 -5.99 17.76 30.02
CA ARG A 30 -5.63 19.17 29.75
C ARG A 30 -6.60 19.80 28.77
N LEU A 31 -7.52 20.59 29.31
CA LEU A 31 -8.05 21.79 28.66
C LEU A 31 -6.87 22.76 28.44
N ALA A 32 -5.95 22.42 27.54
CA ALA A 32 -4.83 23.27 27.18
C ALA A 32 -5.23 24.10 25.97
N THR A 33 -5.30 25.40 26.20
CA THR A 33 -5.14 26.45 25.21
C THR A 33 -4.06 26.09 24.19
N PHE A 34 -4.39 26.24 22.91
CA PHE A 34 -3.73 25.75 21.72
C PHE A 34 -2.36 26.38 21.39
N ASP A 35 -1.66 27.01 22.34
CA ASP A 35 -0.62 27.97 21.95
C ASP A 35 0.79 27.37 21.75
N ASP A 36 1.12 26.22 22.36
CA ASP A 36 2.47 25.64 22.24
C ASP A 36 2.46 24.18 21.77
N LEU A 37 2.90 23.95 20.54
CA LEU A 37 3.27 22.62 20.06
C LEU A 37 4.56 22.18 20.76
N ASN A 38 4.51 21.09 21.51
CA ASN A 38 5.71 20.54 22.13
C ASN A 38 6.55 19.77 21.10
N ARG A 39 7.76 19.35 21.51
CA ARG A 39 8.68 18.63 20.61
C ARG A 39 8.06 17.36 19.99
N GLN A 40 7.29 16.60 20.77
CA GLN A 40 6.65 15.36 20.32
C GLN A 40 5.54 15.64 19.31
N ASP A 41 4.79 16.74 19.51
CA ASP A 41 3.78 17.21 18.57
C ASP A 41 4.43 17.59 17.23
N MET A 42 5.55 18.31 17.28
CA MET A 42 6.31 18.70 16.09
C MET A 42 6.92 17.50 15.35
N GLU A 43 7.42 16.50 16.08
CA GLU A 43 7.91 15.24 15.51
C GLU A 43 6.78 14.48 14.81
N ALA A 44 5.61 14.36 15.44
CA ALA A 44 4.44 13.70 14.86
C ALA A 44 3.92 14.41 13.60
N LEU A 45 3.89 15.75 13.61
CA LEU A 45 3.52 16.53 12.43
C LEU A 45 4.53 16.35 11.28
N ARG A 46 5.83 16.31 11.57
CA ARG A 46 6.85 16.05 10.54
C ARG A 46 6.67 14.69 9.90
N GLU A 47 6.47 13.65 10.71
CA GLU A 47 6.18 12.30 10.20
C GLU A 47 4.90 12.26 9.37
N PHE A 48 3.85 12.94 9.81
CA PHE A 48 2.59 13.04 9.07
C PHE A 48 2.78 13.69 7.69
N PHE A 49 3.41 14.86 7.63
CA PHE A 49 3.64 15.53 6.35
C PHE A 49 4.62 14.78 5.46
N GLN A 50 5.58 14.07 6.05
CA GLN A 50 6.48 13.17 5.32
C GLN A 50 5.69 12.03 4.68
N HIS A 51 4.78 11.40 5.43
CA HIS A 51 3.91 10.35 4.93
C HIS A 51 2.98 10.85 3.81
N GLU A 52 2.39 12.04 3.95
CA GLU A 52 1.57 12.65 2.88
C GLU A 52 2.39 12.88 1.61
N ARG A 53 3.61 13.39 1.76
CA ARG A 53 4.51 13.63 0.63
C ARG A 53 4.96 12.33 -0.05
N ASP A 54 5.26 11.31 0.75
CA ASP A 54 5.63 9.99 0.25
C ASP A 54 4.48 9.39 -0.57
N LYS A 55 3.24 9.48 -0.06
CA LYS A 55 2.04 9.03 -0.78
C LYS A 55 1.79 9.82 -2.07
N GLU A 56 1.93 11.14 -2.04
CA GLU A 56 1.75 12.01 -3.22
C GLU A 56 2.74 11.65 -4.35
N LEU A 57 3.97 11.29 -3.97
CA LEU A 57 5.03 10.92 -4.92
C LEU A 57 5.01 9.44 -5.33
N GLY A 58 4.08 8.63 -4.80
CA GLY A 58 4.07 7.17 -5.01
C GLY A 58 5.33 6.49 -4.46
N ARG A 59 5.93 7.08 -3.43
CA ARG A 59 7.18 6.65 -2.81
C ARG A 59 6.88 5.82 -1.56
N TRP A 60 7.60 4.72 -1.41
CA TRP A 60 7.64 3.97 -0.17
C TRP A 60 8.94 4.26 0.58
N ARG A 61 8.87 4.45 1.90
CA ARG A 61 10.04 4.75 2.74
C ARG A 61 10.32 3.57 3.65
N ASP A 62 11.58 3.15 3.72
CA ASP A 62 12.00 2.05 4.60
C ASP A 62 11.79 2.47 6.07
N PRO A 63 10.95 1.76 6.85
CA PRO A 63 10.67 2.11 8.24
C PRO A 63 11.88 1.94 9.16
N GLU A 64 12.86 1.10 8.80
CA GLU A 64 14.08 0.91 9.59
C GLU A 64 15.18 1.91 9.20
N ARG A 65 15.18 2.37 7.94
CA ARG A 65 16.14 3.33 7.40
C ARG A 65 15.42 4.45 6.65
N PRO A 66 14.97 5.49 7.37
CA PRO A 66 14.12 6.51 6.79
C PRO A 66 14.76 7.22 5.60
N ASP A 67 16.08 7.29 5.49
CA ASP A 67 16.82 7.86 4.36
C ASP A 67 16.73 7.05 3.07
N ILE A 68 16.29 5.79 3.13
CA ILE A 68 16.11 4.94 1.96
C ILE A 68 14.66 4.95 1.51
N VAL A 69 14.47 5.25 0.23
CA VAL A 69 13.16 5.32 -0.40
C VAL A 69 13.10 4.45 -1.65
N VAL A 70 11.90 3.94 -1.95
CA VAL A 70 11.65 2.98 -3.01
C VAL A 70 10.53 3.51 -3.91
N TYR A 71 10.76 3.48 -5.21
CA TYR A 71 9.79 3.81 -6.24
C TYR A 71 9.49 2.56 -7.05
N LEU A 72 8.20 2.28 -7.27
CA LEU A 72 7.80 1.25 -8.22
C LEU A 72 8.13 1.73 -9.64
N CYS A 73 8.67 0.85 -10.47
CA CYS A 73 8.91 1.10 -11.89
C CYS A 73 7.82 0.38 -12.71
N ASP A 74 7.48 0.92 -13.89
CA ASP A 74 6.41 0.40 -14.76
C ASP A 74 6.70 -0.98 -15.39
N ALA A 75 7.93 -1.51 -15.20
CA ALA A 75 8.31 -2.84 -15.66
C ALA A 75 8.02 -3.93 -14.62
N GLU A 76 7.79 -5.16 -15.07
CA GLU A 76 7.51 -6.36 -14.25
C GLU A 76 8.28 -6.36 -12.92
N ARG A 77 7.55 -6.09 -11.83
CA ARG A 77 8.00 -6.00 -10.41
C ARG A 77 9.43 -5.52 -10.23
N CYS A 78 9.67 -4.35 -10.80
CA CYS A 78 10.92 -3.64 -10.69
C CYS A 78 10.76 -2.45 -9.75
N VAL A 79 11.74 -2.23 -8.89
CA VAL A 79 11.79 -1.06 -8.00
C VAL A 79 13.10 -0.30 -8.16
N ARG A 80 13.02 1.02 -8.04
CA ARG A 80 14.18 1.89 -7.89
C ARG A 80 14.32 2.26 -6.43
N VAL A 81 15.40 1.81 -5.81
CA VAL A 81 15.78 2.22 -4.46
C VAL A 81 16.72 3.42 -4.56
N LEU A 82 16.48 4.44 -3.74
CA LEU A 82 17.26 5.67 -3.66
C LEU A 82 17.64 5.90 -2.20
N ASP A 83 18.91 6.15 -1.96
CA ASP A 83 19.41 6.71 -0.70
C ASP A 83 19.38 8.24 -0.82
N GLU A 84 18.57 8.90 0.01
CA GLU A 84 18.39 10.36 -0.01
C GLU A 84 19.59 11.12 0.57
N LEU A 85 20.45 10.48 1.39
CA LEU A 85 21.64 11.11 1.95
C LEU A 85 22.76 11.18 0.93
N THR A 86 22.97 10.09 0.18
CA THR A 86 24.08 9.99 -0.78
C THR A 86 23.65 10.32 -2.21
N GLY A 87 22.34 10.28 -2.50
CA GLY A 87 21.79 10.42 -3.84
C GLY A 87 22.00 9.19 -4.73
N VAL A 88 22.55 8.09 -4.19
CA VAL A 88 22.78 6.86 -4.93
C VAL A 88 21.45 6.16 -5.18
N SER A 89 21.21 5.74 -6.43
CA SER A 89 20.04 4.92 -6.78
C SER A 89 20.44 3.62 -7.45
N GLN A 90 19.66 2.57 -7.20
CA GLN A 90 19.83 1.25 -7.81
C GLN A 90 18.47 0.65 -8.18
N LEU A 91 18.48 -0.17 -9.22
CA LEU A 91 17.31 -0.88 -9.71
C LEU A 91 17.34 -2.32 -9.22
N TYR A 92 16.21 -2.81 -8.70
CA TYR A 92 16.05 -4.19 -8.26
C TYR A 92 14.82 -4.80 -8.92
N VAL A 93 14.99 -5.98 -9.49
CA VAL A 93 13.91 -6.79 -10.05
C VAL A 93 13.65 -7.94 -9.10
N GLU A 94 12.39 -8.13 -8.73
CA GLU A 94 12.00 -9.25 -7.88
C GLU A 94 12.35 -10.59 -8.56
N GLY A 95 12.92 -11.53 -7.82
CA GLY A 95 13.41 -12.81 -8.35
C GLY A 95 14.88 -12.80 -8.82
N GLN A 96 15.47 -11.64 -9.09
CA GLN A 96 16.91 -11.51 -9.42
C GLN A 96 17.76 -11.04 -8.22
N MET A 97 17.16 -10.94 -7.04
CA MET A 97 17.79 -10.34 -5.86
C MET A 97 18.78 -11.22 -5.11
N SER A 98 18.92 -12.50 -5.46
CA SER A 98 19.69 -13.49 -4.69
C SER A 98 21.17 -13.14 -4.54
N GLU A 99 21.74 -12.40 -5.49
CA GLU A 99 23.16 -12.02 -5.53
C GLU A 99 23.43 -10.65 -4.89
N TYR A 100 22.41 -9.82 -4.70
CA TYR A 100 22.56 -8.45 -4.19
C TYR A 100 22.68 -8.42 -2.66
N ARG A 101 23.61 -7.59 -2.17
CA ARG A 101 23.91 -7.37 -0.74
C ARG A 101 24.01 -5.87 -0.46
N GLY A 102 23.79 -5.49 0.80
CA GLY A 102 23.85 -4.10 1.26
C GLY A 102 22.48 -3.47 1.47
N ASP A 103 22.50 -2.26 2.03
CA ASP A 103 21.31 -1.64 2.60
C ASP A 103 20.17 -1.45 1.60
N MET A 104 20.51 -1.01 0.38
CA MET A 104 19.52 -0.81 -0.67
C MET A 104 18.85 -2.12 -1.12
N ALA A 105 19.60 -3.22 -1.14
CA ALA A 105 19.07 -4.54 -1.47
C ALA A 105 18.15 -5.06 -0.35
N ASP A 106 18.47 -4.76 0.91
CA ASP A 106 17.59 -5.06 2.04
C ASP A 106 16.30 -4.24 1.97
N ALA A 107 16.38 -2.94 1.65
CA ALA A 107 15.19 -2.09 1.51
C ALA A 107 14.27 -2.57 0.36
N ALA A 108 14.83 -2.99 -0.78
CA ALA A 108 14.05 -3.61 -1.84
C ALA A 108 13.38 -4.92 -1.39
N ARG A 109 14.06 -5.77 -0.59
CA ARG A 109 13.46 -6.99 -0.04
C ARG A 109 12.31 -6.66 0.91
N THR A 110 12.50 -5.70 1.80
CA THR A 110 11.44 -5.22 2.70
C THR A 110 10.26 -4.67 1.92
N TYR A 111 10.51 -3.91 0.84
CA TYR A 111 9.46 -3.44 -0.05
C TYR A 111 8.66 -4.59 -0.66
N PHE A 112 9.32 -5.57 -1.29
CA PHE A 112 8.63 -6.71 -1.92
C PHE A 112 7.89 -7.59 -0.90
N ALA A 113 8.44 -7.76 0.31
CA ALA A 113 7.76 -8.46 1.40
C ALA A 113 6.50 -7.72 1.87
N ALA A 114 6.56 -6.39 1.95
CA ALA A 114 5.41 -5.55 2.32
C ALA A 114 4.37 -5.41 1.18
N HIS A 115 4.76 -5.70 -0.06
CA HIS A 115 3.91 -5.61 -1.26
C HIS A 115 3.97 -6.93 -2.04
N PRO A 116 3.50 -8.05 -1.47
CA PRO A 116 3.53 -9.34 -2.14
C PRO A 116 2.73 -9.29 -3.45
N GLU A 117 3.12 -10.12 -4.41
CA GLU A 117 2.39 -10.27 -5.66
C GLU A 117 0.91 -10.52 -5.37
N PRO A 118 -0.02 -9.83 -6.05
CA PRO A 118 -1.40 -10.26 -6.08
C PRO A 118 -1.40 -11.73 -6.51
N ARG A 119 -1.95 -12.62 -5.67
CA ARG A 119 -2.02 -14.04 -6.00
C ARG A 119 -2.60 -14.20 -7.40
N SER A 120 -2.03 -15.10 -8.19
CA SER A 120 -2.60 -15.42 -9.49
C SER A 120 -4.05 -15.85 -9.31
N TRP A 121 -4.97 -15.16 -9.96
CA TRP A 121 -6.40 -15.48 -9.95
C TRP A 121 -6.70 -16.87 -10.53
N HIS A 122 -5.74 -17.48 -11.24
CA HIS A 122 -5.80 -18.87 -11.67
C HIS A 122 -5.84 -19.87 -10.51
N ASP A 123 -5.28 -19.50 -9.36
CA ASP A 123 -5.25 -20.33 -8.13
C ASP A 123 -6.41 -20.00 -7.17
N ALA A 124 -7.39 -19.22 -7.64
CA ALA A 124 -8.51 -18.81 -6.82
C ALA A 124 -9.34 -20.02 -6.36
N ARG A 125 -9.70 -20.04 -5.08
CA ARG A 125 -10.41 -21.14 -4.42
C ARG A 125 -11.82 -20.73 -4.04
N ASP A 126 -12.72 -21.71 -4.02
CA ASP A 126 -14.10 -21.52 -3.60
C ASP A 126 -14.22 -20.76 -2.26
N GLY A 127 -15.13 -19.80 -2.22
CA GLY A 127 -15.36 -18.93 -1.08
C GLY A 127 -14.48 -17.67 -1.03
N GLN A 128 -13.48 -17.52 -1.90
CA GLN A 128 -12.68 -16.30 -1.98
C GLN A 128 -13.40 -15.18 -2.75
N LEU A 129 -13.20 -13.94 -2.32
CA LEU A 129 -13.69 -12.75 -3.03
C LEU A 129 -12.51 -12.07 -3.72
N TRP A 130 -12.71 -11.64 -4.96
CA TRP A 130 -11.67 -11.06 -5.82
C TRP A 130 -12.20 -9.80 -6.54
N LEU A 131 -11.32 -8.85 -6.81
CA LEU A 131 -11.50 -7.83 -7.85
C LEU A 131 -10.88 -8.38 -9.13
N ILE A 132 -11.68 -8.61 -10.16
CA ILE A 132 -11.26 -9.18 -11.45
C ILE A 132 -11.34 -8.10 -12.52
N ARG A 133 -10.30 -8.02 -13.35
CA ARG A 133 -10.26 -7.12 -14.51
C ARG A 133 -10.43 -7.91 -15.79
N PHE A 134 -11.35 -7.47 -16.63
CA PHE A 134 -11.61 -8.05 -17.93
C PHE A 134 -11.06 -7.15 -19.05
N ASP A 135 -10.60 -7.74 -20.16
CA ASP A 135 -10.12 -7.02 -21.35
C ASP A 135 -11.26 -6.25 -22.04
N ASP A 136 -12.48 -6.79 -21.99
CA ASP A 136 -13.68 -6.17 -22.54
C ASP A 136 -14.08 -4.88 -21.79
N PHE A 137 -13.59 -4.72 -20.54
CA PHE A 137 -13.88 -3.59 -19.64
C PHE A 137 -12.62 -3.18 -18.86
N PRO A 138 -11.59 -2.63 -19.54
CA PRO A 138 -10.26 -2.45 -18.95
C PRO A 138 -10.22 -1.44 -17.80
N ASP A 139 -11.17 -0.50 -17.77
CA ASP A 139 -11.27 0.57 -16.77
C ASP A 139 -12.15 0.19 -15.56
N THR A 140 -12.65 -1.04 -15.47
CA THR A 140 -13.56 -1.47 -14.41
C THR A 140 -13.10 -2.76 -13.75
N ASP A 141 -12.82 -2.70 -12.45
CA ASP A 141 -12.58 -3.88 -11.63
C ASP A 141 -13.92 -4.42 -11.11
N VAL A 142 -14.19 -5.69 -11.35
CA VAL A 142 -15.45 -6.36 -11.01
C VAL A 142 -15.27 -7.23 -9.78
N SER A 143 -16.13 -7.05 -8.77
CA SER A 143 -16.13 -7.91 -7.58
C SER A 143 -16.74 -9.27 -7.89
N ALA A 144 -15.97 -10.34 -7.68
CA ALA A 144 -16.36 -11.70 -8.01
C ALA A 144 -16.12 -12.67 -6.84
N LEU A 145 -17.11 -13.51 -6.54
CA LEU A 145 -16.98 -14.63 -5.62
C LEU A 145 -16.57 -15.89 -6.39
N VAL A 146 -15.57 -16.60 -5.91
CA VAL A 146 -15.18 -17.89 -6.48
C VAL A 146 -16.15 -18.98 -5.99
N LYS A 147 -16.81 -19.67 -6.92
CA LYS A 147 -17.72 -20.78 -6.62
C LYS A 147 -17.66 -21.85 -7.70
N GLY A 148 -17.33 -23.09 -7.32
CA GLY A 148 -17.19 -24.21 -8.24
C GLY A 148 -16.12 -24.00 -9.30
N GLY A 149 -15.01 -23.33 -8.95
CA GLY A 149 -13.92 -23.01 -9.89
C GLY A 149 -14.31 -21.99 -10.97
N ARG A 150 -15.21 -21.05 -10.64
CA ARG A 150 -15.64 -19.94 -11.50
C ARG A 150 -15.73 -18.67 -10.68
N PHE A 151 -15.46 -17.53 -11.31
CA PHE A 151 -15.84 -16.22 -10.80
C PHE A 151 -17.32 -15.99 -11.07
N VAL A 152 -18.09 -15.79 -10.02
CA VAL A 152 -19.49 -15.36 -10.07
C VAL A 152 -19.52 -13.89 -9.68
N TYR A 153 -19.96 -13.04 -10.59
CA TYR A 153 -19.98 -11.60 -10.39
C TYR A 153 -21.31 -10.99 -10.82
N ASN A 154 -21.59 -9.84 -10.25
CA ASN A 154 -22.72 -9.00 -10.63
C ASN A 154 -22.14 -7.63 -10.94
N ASP A 155 -22.13 -7.27 -12.22
CA ASP A 155 -21.88 -5.90 -12.64
C ASP A 155 -23.23 -5.19 -12.77
N HIS A 156 -23.27 -3.87 -12.61
CA HIS A 156 -24.47 -3.02 -12.58
C HIS A 156 -25.43 -3.22 -13.76
N CYS A 157 -25.00 -3.91 -14.83
CA CYS A 157 -25.79 -4.23 -15.99
C CYS A 157 -26.05 -5.74 -16.21
N HIS A 158 -25.29 -6.66 -15.61
CA HIS A 158 -25.38 -8.10 -15.91
C HIS A 158 -24.90 -9.00 -14.74
N GLU A 159 -25.62 -10.10 -14.49
CA GLU A 159 -25.08 -11.25 -13.78
C GLU A 159 -24.20 -12.07 -14.74
N GLY A 160 -22.96 -12.32 -14.35
CA GLY A 160 -21.98 -13.00 -15.19
C GLY A 160 -21.25 -14.12 -14.45
N THR A 161 -20.76 -15.10 -15.21
CA THR A 161 -19.81 -16.09 -14.71
C THR A 161 -18.64 -16.22 -15.66
N ALA A 162 -17.42 -16.12 -15.13
CA ALA A 162 -16.20 -16.37 -15.88
C ALA A 162 -15.48 -17.60 -15.29
N THR A 163 -14.89 -18.42 -16.14
CA THR A 163 -14.06 -19.54 -15.63
C THR A 163 -12.71 -19.01 -15.18
N LEU A 164 -12.02 -19.72 -14.28
CA LEU A 164 -10.63 -19.38 -13.91
C LEU A 164 -9.61 -19.51 -15.06
N LYS A 165 -10.06 -19.86 -16.26
CA LYS A 165 -9.25 -19.94 -17.49
C LYS A 165 -9.78 -19.04 -18.59
N ASP A 166 -10.71 -18.15 -18.25
CA ASP A 166 -11.30 -17.23 -19.20
C ASP A 166 -10.20 -16.26 -19.68
N SER A 167 -9.92 -16.28 -20.97
CA SER A 167 -8.87 -15.45 -21.58
C SER A 167 -9.20 -13.97 -21.56
N SER A 168 -10.47 -13.61 -21.32
CA SER A 168 -10.87 -12.22 -21.12
C SER A 168 -10.41 -11.67 -19.77
N ILE A 169 -10.04 -12.51 -18.80
CA ILE A 169 -9.50 -12.03 -17.52
C ILE A 169 -8.03 -11.64 -17.71
N VAL A 170 -7.73 -10.36 -17.50
CA VAL A 170 -6.38 -9.79 -17.65
C VAL A 170 -5.71 -9.51 -16.30
N GLY A 171 -6.47 -9.58 -15.20
CA GLY A 171 -5.94 -9.35 -13.87
C GLY A 171 -6.91 -9.76 -12.76
N GLY A 172 -6.37 -9.98 -11.57
CA GLY A 172 -7.17 -10.32 -10.40
C GLY A 172 -6.45 -10.01 -9.10
N THR A 173 -7.15 -9.38 -8.17
CA THR A 173 -6.67 -9.07 -6.82
C THR A 173 -7.58 -9.73 -5.79
N GLN A 174 -7.03 -10.56 -4.91
CA GLN A 174 -7.80 -11.20 -3.85
C GLN A 174 -8.19 -10.16 -2.78
N ILE A 175 -9.48 -10.05 -2.48
CA ILE A 175 -10.02 -9.19 -1.42
C ILE A 175 -10.24 -9.99 -0.12
N TRP A 176 -10.71 -11.25 -0.23
CA TRP A 176 -11.07 -12.07 0.94
C TRP A 176 -10.70 -13.56 0.78
N PRO A 177 -10.29 -14.26 1.87
CA PRO A 177 -9.89 -13.71 3.18
C PRO A 177 -8.79 -12.68 3.02
N GLU A 178 -8.78 -11.67 3.89
CA GLU A 178 -7.77 -10.61 3.85
C GLU A 178 -6.40 -11.27 3.71
N VAL A 179 -5.69 -10.88 2.65
CA VAL A 179 -4.30 -11.27 2.50
C VAL A 179 -3.59 -10.57 3.66
N LYS A 180 -3.30 -11.32 4.72
CA LYS A 180 -2.51 -10.78 5.82
C LYS A 180 -1.18 -10.33 5.23
N PRO A 181 -0.79 -9.05 5.41
CA PRO A 181 0.53 -8.59 5.02
C PRO A 181 1.61 -9.38 5.77
#